data_AF-A0A4Y2FDJ0-F1
#
_entry.id   AF-A0A4Y2FDJ0-F1
#
_cell.length_a   1.000
_cell.length_b   1.000
_cell.length_c   1.000
_cell.angle_alpha   90.00
_cell.angle_beta   90.00
_cell.angle_gamma   90.00
#
_symmetry.space_group_name_H-M   'P 1'
#
loop_
_entity.id
_entity.type
_entity.pdbx_description
1 polymer ?
#
loop_
_entity_poly.entity_id
_entity_poly.type
_entity_poly.pdbx_seq_one_letter_code
_entity_poly.pdbx_strand_id
1 'polypeptide(L)'
;MNKVYGAVVSRDDHFRRKEGGGFDAEEYEAFPERYYSNFAKTIAPYASVIINGIYWAVNSPKLLTIPDAKHLLRPSYTPWLPSSAGSPSLPHRLVAICDISADPGGSIEFMTECTTIDTPFCLYDADQHKNSER
;
A
#
# COMPACT_ATOMS: atom_id res chain seq x y z
N MET A 1 16.05 17.46 8.02
CA MET A 1 16.59 16.21 7.44
C MET A 1 16.20 16.21 5.97
N ASN A 2 17.17 16.22 5.04
CA ASN A 2 16.93 16.44 3.60
C ASN A 2 17.26 15.18 2.78
N LYS A 3 16.86 14.00 3.28
CA LYS A 3 17.14 12.72 2.63
C LYS A 3 15.82 12.04 2.26
N VAL A 4 15.78 11.46 1.06
CA VAL A 4 14.70 10.58 0.60
C VAL A 4 15.29 9.18 0.51
N TYR A 5 14.57 8.20 1.03
CA TYR A 5 14.91 6.79 0.92
C TYR A 5 13.91 6.13 -0.02
N GLY A 6 14.41 5.49 -1.06
CA GLY A 6 13.62 4.67 -1.97
C GLY A 6 13.98 3.20 -1.81
N ALA A 7 12.98 2.33 -1.87
CA ALA A 7 13.17 0.88 -1.88
C ALA A 7 12.30 0.29 -3.00
N VAL A 8 12.84 -0.67 -3.73
CA VAL A 8 12.09 -1.49 -4.68
C VAL A 8 11.59 -2.69 -3.90
N VAL A 9 10.29 -2.97 -4.00
CA VAL A 9 9.63 -4.07 -3.32
C VAL A 9 9.17 -5.07 -4.38
N SER A 10 9.64 -6.30 -4.28
CA SER A 10 9.35 -7.41 -5.20
C SER A 10 8.47 -8.46 -4.52
N ARG A 11 7.92 -9.40 -5.30
CA ARG A 11 7.05 -10.47 -4.77
C ARG A 11 7.72 -11.26 -3.65
N ASP A 12 9.01 -11.53 -3.75
CA ASP A 12 9.79 -12.21 -2.71
C ASP A 12 9.84 -11.46 -1.37
N ASP A 13 9.72 -10.14 -1.35
CA ASP A 13 9.74 -9.35 -0.12
C ASP A 13 8.49 -9.57 0.72
N HIS A 14 7.32 -9.80 0.10
CA HIS A 14 6.04 -9.79 0.79
C HIS A 14 5.09 -10.96 0.52
N PHE A 15 5.31 -11.76 -0.52
CA PHE A 15 4.53 -12.98 -0.74
C PHE A 15 5.05 -14.09 0.16
N ARG A 16 4.11 -14.72 0.88
CA ARG A 16 4.40 -15.83 1.78
C ARG A 16 3.40 -16.95 1.52
N ARG A 17 3.88 -18.19 1.62
CA ARG A 17 3.03 -19.37 1.65
C ARG A 17 2.18 -19.35 2.92
N LYS A 18 0.91 -19.74 2.82
CA LYS A 18 -0.01 -19.84 3.95
C LYS A 18 0.43 -20.89 4.97
N GLU A 19 1.05 -21.98 4.52
CA GLU A 19 1.58 -23.05 5.38
C GLU A 19 2.99 -22.76 5.93
N GLY A 20 3.55 -21.59 5.60
CA GLY A 20 4.91 -21.21 5.97
C GLY A 20 5.93 -21.44 4.85
N GLY A 21 7.08 -20.78 4.98
CA GLY A 21 8.11 -20.72 3.93
C GLY A 21 8.09 -19.42 3.13
N GLY A 22 9.10 -19.28 2.26
CA GLY A 22 9.30 -18.09 1.43
C GLY A 22 8.42 -18.06 0.17
N PHE A 23 8.71 -17.10 -0.70
CA PHE A 23 8.15 -17.04 -2.05
C PHE A 23 8.83 -18.04 -2.99
N ASP A 24 8.07 -18.59 -3.93
CA ASP A 24 8.57 -19.37 -5.05
C ASP A 24 7.73 -18.98 -6.27
N ALA A 25 8.42 -18.61 -7.36
CA ALA A 25 7.74 -18.05 -8.52
C ALA A 25 6.97 -19.13 -9.29
N GLU A 26 7.56 -20.30 -9.51
CA GLU A 26 6.93 -21.38 -10.30
C GLU A 26 5.70 -21.93 -9.57
N GLU A 27 5.80 -22.14 -8.25
CA GLU A 27 4.64 -22.57 -7.45
C GLU A 27 3.57 -21.49 -7.40
N TYR A 28 3.94 -20.21 -7.30
CA TYR A 28 2.95 -19.13 -7.30
C TYR A 28 2.18 -19.03 -8.62
N GLU A 29 2.86 -19.19 -9.76
CA GLU A 29 2.17 -19.19 -11.06
C GLU A 29 1.20 -20.39 -11.19
N ALA A 30 1.56 -21.55 -10.63
CA ALA A 30 0.71 -22.75 -10.69
C ALA A 30 -0.41 -22.77 -9.63
N PHE A 31 -0.17 -22.22 -8.44
CA PHE A 31 -1.03 -22.31 -7.25
C PHE A 31 -1.04 -20.98 -6.45
N PRO A 32 -1.53 -19.87 -7.05
CA PRO A 32 -1.51 -18.55 -6.41
C PRO A 32 -2.32 -18.51 -5.11
N GLU A 33 -3.33 -19.37 -4.96
CA GLU A 33 -4.17 -19.49 -3.77
C GLU A 33 -3.42 -19.97 -2.53
N ARG A 34 -2.23 -20.55 -2.69
CA ARG A 34 -1.35 -20.95 -1.57
C ARG A 34 -0.62 -19.78 -0.93
N TYR A 35 -0.65 -18.62 -1.58
CA TYR A 35 0.08 -17.44 -1.14
C TYR A 35 -0.84 -16.37 -0.57
N TYR A 36 -0.27 -15.52 0.27
CA TYR A 36 -0.85 -14.25 0.67
C TYR A 36 0.24 -13.17 0.67
N SER A 37 -0.18 -11.91 0.58
CA SER A 37 0.71 -10.77 0.73
C SER A 37 0.73 -10.34 2.20
N ASN A 38 1.92 -10.22 2.79
CA ASN A 38 2.10 -9.60 4.11
C ASN A 38 2.49 -8.12 4.03
N PHE A 39 2.47 -7.53 2.83
CA PHE A 39 2.91 -6.16 2.53
C PHE A 39 2.33 -5.12 3.49
N ALA A 40 1.02 -5.21 3.77
CA ALA A 40 0.31 -4.33 4.71
C ALA A 40 0.91 -4.32 6.13
N LYS A 41 1.57 -5.40 6.56
CA LYS A 41 2.14 -5.55 7.90
C LYS A 41 3.63 -5.26 7.96
N THR A 42 4.38 -5.63 6.92
CA THR A 42 5.84 -5.64 6.94
C THR A 42 6.47 -4.44 6.23
N ILE A 43 5.75 -3.83 5.29
CA ILE A 43 6.29 -2.79 4.40
C ILE A 43 5.49 -1.50 4.50
N ALA A 44 4.17 -1.57 4.25
CA ALA A 44 3.30 -0.40 4.22
C ALA A 44 3.39 0.51 5.48
N PRO A 45 3.52 -0.01 6.72
CA PRO A 45 3.63 0.84 7.91
C PRO A 45 4.88 1.73 7.94
N TYR A 46 5.90 1.42 7.15
CA TYR A 46 7.16 2.15 7.07
C TYR A 46 7.26 3.04 5.82
N ALA A 47 6.27 2.99 4.93
CA ALA A 47 6.24 3.81 3.73
C ALA A 47 5.53 5.14 3.99
N SER A 48 6.12 6.23 3.49
CA SER A 48 5.42 7.54 3.44
C SER A 48 4.69 7.75 2.13
N VAL A 49 5.22 7.19 1.05
CA VAL A 49 4.61 7.18 -0.28
C VAL A 49 4.75 5.77 -0.83
N ILE A 50 3.69 5.23 -1.41
CA ILE A 50 3.70 3.96 -2.14
C ILE A 50 3.44 4.27 -3.61
N ILE A 51 4.30 3.77 -4.50
CA ILE A 51 4.09 3.81 -5.95
C ILE A 51 3.85 2.38 -6.39
N ASN A 52 2.61 2.06 -6.73
CA ASN A 52 2.21 0.75 -7.18
C ASN A 52 2.23 0.71 -8.72
N GLY A 53 2.90 -0.29 -9.27
CA GLY A 53 2.98 -0.52 -10.71
C GLY A 53 3.00 -2.01 -11.04
N ILE A 54 2.43 -2.83 -10.15
CA ILE A 54 2.38 -4.27 -10.36
C ILE A 54 1.27 -4.62 -11.35
N TYR A 55 1.49 -5.67 -12.13
CA TYR A 55 0.37 -6.39 -12.73
C TYR A 55 -0.34 -7.21 -11.65
N TRP A 56 -1.67 -7.11 -11.58
CA TRP A 56 -2.48 -7.85 -10.63
C TRP A 56 -3.56 -8.66 -11.35
N ALA A 57 -3.59 -9.98 -11.14
CA ALA A 57 -4.65 -10.85 -11.65
C ALA A 57 -5.73 -11.05 -10.57
N VAL A 58 -6.98 -11.32 -10.98
CA VAL A 58 -8.16 -11.44 -10.09
C VAL A 58 -7.95 -12.38 -8.89
N ASN A 59 -7.13 -13.43 -9.04
CA ASN A 59 -6.84 -14.41 -7.98
C ASN A 59 -5.53 -14.12 -7.21
N SER A 60 -4.85 -13.02 -7.51
CA SER A 60 -3.62 -12.63 -6.82
C SER A 60 -3.93 -12.00 -5.46
N PRO A 61 -3.07 -12.19 -4.46
CA PRO A 61 -3.23 -11.51 -3.17
C PRO A 61 -3.28 -9.98 -3.32
N LYS A 62 -4.17 -9.31 -2.59
CA LYS A 62 -4.18 -7.84 -2.50
C LYS A 62 -2.97 -7.37 -1.70
N LEU A 63 -2.40 -6.22 -2.07
CA LEU A 63 -1.34 -5.57 -1.30
C LEU A 63 -1.90 -4.86 -0.07
N LEU A 64 -3.01 -4.15 -0.26
CA LEU A 64 -3.71 -3.40 0.78
C LEU A 64 -5.22 -3.61 0.65
N THR A 65 -5.82 -4.07 1.74
CA THR A 65 -7.29 -4.19 1.88
C THR A 65 -7.89 -2.95 2.55
N ILE A 66 -9.22 -2.82 2.55
CA ILE A 66 -9.93 -1.76 3.27
C ILE A 66 -9.60 -1.82 4.79
N PRO A 67 -9.62 -2.98 5.47
CA PRO A 67 -9.14 -3.09 6.86
C PRO A 67 -7.69 -2.65 7.05
N ASP A 68 -6.79 -2.95 6.10
CA ASP A 68 -5.39 -2.53 6.19
C ASP A 68 -5.26 -1.00 6.12
N ALA A 69 -6.02 -0.35 5.24
CA ALA A 69 -6.06 1.11 5.15
C ALA A 69 -6.52 1.74 6.47
N LYS A 70 -7.60 1.20 7.07
CA LYS A 70 -8.08 1.61 8.40
C LYS A 70 -7.03 1.41 9.49
N HIS A 71 -6.14 0.42 9.36
CA HIS A 71 -5.07 0.22 10.32
C HIS A 71 -3.93 1.22 10.10
N LEU A 72 -3.51 1.41 8.85
CA LEU A 72 -2.39 2.27 8.45
C LEU A 72 -2.65 3.75 8.71
N LEU A 73 -3.90 4.21 8.59
CA LEU A 73 -4.28 5.61 8.79
C LEU A 73 -4.65 5.95 10.24
N ARG A 74 -4.52 5.01 11.18
CA ARG A 74 -4.69 5.31 12.60
C ARG A 74 -3.54 6.19 13.11
N PRO A 75 -3.81 7.11 14.05
CA PRO A 75 -2.76 7.80 14.77
C PRO A 75 -1.72 6.83 15.35
N SER A 76 -0.46 7.06 15.00
CA SER A 76 0.69 6.24 15.37
C SER A 76 1.73 7.12 16.04
N TYR A 77 2.17 6.71 17.23
CA TYR A 77 3.23 7.42 17.94
C TYR A 77 4.58 6.96 17.39
N THR A 78 5.24 7.81 16.60
CA THR A 78 6.53 7.54 15.94
C THR A 78 7.63 8.46 16.46
N PRO A 79 8.03 8.36 17.75
CA PRO A 79 8.97 9.31 18.39
C PRO A 79 10.38 9.31 17.77
N TRP A 80 10.73 8.26 17.05
CA TRP A 80 12.00 8.15 16.32
C TRP A 80 12.01 8.99 15.03
N LEU A 81 10.85 9.46 14.55
CA LEU A 81 10.76 10.30 13.36
C LEU A 81 10.89 11.77 13.77
N PRO A 82 11.95 12.48 13.34
CA PRO A 82 12.17 13.86 13.75
C PRO A 82 11.13 14.79 13.13
N SER A 83 10.57 15.68 13.93
CA SER A 83 9.72 16.78 13.46
C SER A 83 10.50 18.09 13.37
N SER A 84 10.07 18.97 12.48
CA SER A 84 10.64 20.31 12.31
C SER A 84 9.57 21.27 11.78
N ALA A 85 9.83 22.58 11.80
CA ALA A 85 8.88 23.59 11.36
C ALA A 85 8.39 23.44 9.89
N GLY A 86 9.10 22.68 9.05
CA GLY A 86 8.68 22.34 7.68
C GLY A 86 8.31 20.86 7.47
N SER A 87 8.34 20.05 8.52
CA SER A 87 7.99 18.62 8.50
C SER A 87 7.41 18.26 9.86
N PRO A 88 6.15 18.64 10.15
CA PRO A 88 5.51 18.36 11.42
C PRO A 88 5.31 16.85 11.61
N SER A 89 5.06 16.44 12.85
CA SER A 89 4.62 15.07 13.12
C SER A 89 3.27 14.82 12.45
N LEU A 90 3.19 13.73 11.69
CA LEU A 90 1.95 13.30 11.05
C LEU A 90 1.24 12.27 11.92
N PRO A 91 -0.10 12.19 11.89
CA PRO A 91 -0.84 11.17 12.63
C PRO A 91 -0.45 9.75 12.18
N HIS A 92 -0.18 9.56 10.90
CA HIS A 92 0.28 8.29 10.34
C HIS A 92 1.39 8.55 9.33
N ARG A 93 2.19 7.52 9.07
CA ARG A 93 3.35 7.65 8.18
C ARG A 93 2.98 7.69 6.70
N LEU A 94 2.01 6.89 6.29
CA LEU A 94 1.54 6.80 4.90
C LEU A 94 0.77 8.07 4.54
N VAL A 95 1.23 8.79 3.52
CA VAL A 95 0.65 10.08 3.09
C VAL A 95 0.01 9.98 1.72
N ALA A 96 0.61 9.22 0.81
CA ALA A 96 0.13 9.12 -0.56
C ALA A 96 0.34 7.73 -1.15
N ILE A 97 -0.57 7.35 -2.03
CA ILE A 97 -0.47 6.18 -2.89
C ILE A 97 -0.62 6.68 -4.33
N CYS A 98 0.32 6.31 -5.18
CA CYS A 98 0.20 6.46 -6.63
C CYS A 98 0.03 5.07 -7.21
N ASP A 99 -1.15 4.76 -7.71
CA ASP A 99 -1.45 3.46 -8.32
C ASP A 99 -1.49 3.59 -9.84
N ILE A 100 -0.42 3.13 -10.50
CA ILE A 100 -0.24 3.20 -11.94
C ILE A 100 -1.10 2.15 -12.66
N SER A 101 -1.38 1.02 -12.01
CA SER A 101 -2.21 -0.02 -12.61
C SER A 101 -3.66 0.45 -12.75
N ALA A 102 -4.11 1.31 -11.82
CA ALA A 102 -5.41 1.97 -11.81
C ALA A 102 -6.59 0.98 -11.96
N ASP A 103 -6.44 -0.21 -11.37
CA ASP A 103 -7.46 -1.27 -11.42
C ASP A 103 -8.48 -1.07 -10.28
N PRO A 104 -9.76 -0.75 -10.58
CA PRO A 104 -10.76 -0.57 -9.53
C PRO A 104 -10.96 -1.86 -8.72
N GLY A 105 -10.75 -1.79 -7.40
CA GLY A 105 -10.84 -2.95 -6.50
C GLY A 105 -9.73 -3.99 -6.66
N GLY A 106 -8.65 -3.66 -7.37
CA GLY A 106 -7.52 -4.52 -7.65
C GLY A 106 -6.57 -4.72 -6.46
N SER A 107 -5.26 -4.61 -6.72
CA SER A 107 -4.22 -4.86 -5.71
C SER A 107 -4.30 -3.92 -4.50
N ILE A 108 -4.79 -2.70 -4.69
CA ILE A 108 -5.13 -1.75 -3.64
C ILE A 108 -6.65 -1.62 -3.60
N GLU A 109 -7.28 -2.33 -2.67
CA GLU A 109 -8.71 -2.61 -2.70
C GLU A 109 -9.61 -1.37 -2.70
N PHE A 110 -9.18 -0.32 -2.00
CA PHE A 110 -9.97 0.89 -1.82
C PHE A 110 -9.78 1.93 -2.92
N MET A 111 -8.94 1.65 -3.92
CA MET A 111 -8.85 2.46 -5.14
C MET A 111 -10.04 2.07 -6.03
N THR A 112 -11.05 2.93 -6.08
CA THR A 112 -12.28 2.71 -6.85
C THR A 112 -12.40 3.62 -8.08
N GLU A 113 -11.56 4.65 -8.15
CA GLU A 113 -11.63 5.70 -9.18
C GLU A 113 -10.25 5.88 -9.81
N CYS A 114 -10.26 6.15 -11.12
CA CYS A 114 -9.07 6.53 -11.87
C CYS A 114 -9.02 8.06 -11.96
N THR A 115 -7.94 8.68 -11.47
CA THR A 115 -7.72 10.11 -11.62
C THR A 115 -7.38 10.47 -13.06
N THR A 116 -7.63 11.72 -13.44
CA THR A 116 -7.26 12.26 -14.75
C THR A 116 -6.17 13.31 -14.59
N ILE A 117 -5.59 13.79 -15.70
CA ILE A 117 -4.60 14.88 -15.61
C ILE A 117 -5.22 16.19 -15.08
N ASP A 118 -6.52 16.39 -15.32
CA ASP A 118 -7.27 17.56 -14.85
C ASP A 118 -7.62 17.44 -13.35
N THR A 119 -7.88 16.22 -12.89
CA THR A 119 -8.15 15.91 -11.47
C THR A 119 -7.17 14.82 -10.97
N PRO A 120 -5.89 15.18 -10.72
CA PRO A 120 -4.82 14.19 -10.52
C PRO A 120 -4.80 13.51 -9.13
N PHE A 121 -5.66 13.96 -8.21
CA PHE A 121 -5.69 13.46 -6.83
C PHE A 121 -7.13 13.20 -6.39
N CYS A 122 -7.33 12.13 -5.61
CA CYS A 122 -8.52 11.94 -4.78
C CYS A 122 -8.09 11.86 -3.30
N LEU A 123 -8.94 12.34 -2.39
CA LEU A 123 -8.73 12.15 -0.96
C LEU A 123 -9.53 10.94 -0.49
N TYR A 124 -8.84 9.97 0.11
CA TYR A 124 -9.46 8.78 0.67
C TYR A 124 -9.67 8.92 2.19
N ASP A 125 -10.91 8.78 2.64
CA ASP A 125 -11.28 8.63 4.05
C ASP A 125 -11.44 7.13 4.36
N ALA A 126 -10.48 6.56 5.10
CA ALA A 126 -10.51 5.14 5.47
C ALA A 126 -11.62 4.79 6.46
N ASP A 127 -12.05 5.70 7.33
CA ASP A 127 -13.10 5.42 8.31
C ASP A 127 -14.46 5.29 7.61
N GLN A 128 -14.73 6.19 6.66
CA GLN A 128 -15.96 6.17 5.87
C GLN A 128 -15.89 5.30 4.61
N HIS A 129 -14.69 4.87 4.20
CA HIS A 129 -14.42 4.23 2.92
C HIS A 129 -15.02 5.04 1.75
N LYS A 130 -14.65 6.33 1.68
CA LYS A 130 -15.12 7.25 0.63
C LYS A 130 -13.96 7.99 0.01
N ASN A 131 -14.07 8.21 -1.29
CA ASN A 131 -13.26 9.19 -2.00
C ASN A 131 -13.99 10.52 -1.99
N SER A 132 -13.23 11.61 -1.89
CA SER A 132 -13.72 12.96 -2.13
C SER A 132 -12.81 13.65 -3.13
N GLU A 133 -13.44 14.26 -4.13
CA GLU A 133 -12.81 15.24 -5.01
C GLU A 133 -12.77 16.59 -4.27
N ARG A 134 -11.74 17.40 -4.54
CA ARG A 134 -11.75 18.81 -4.14
C ARG A 134 -12.32 19.67 -5.26
#